data_AF-A0ABD3T5A6-F1
#
_entry.id   AF-A0ABD3T5A6-F1
#
_cell.length_a   1.000
_cell.length_b   1.000
_cell.length_c   1.000
_cell.angle_alpha   90.00
_cell.angle_beta   90.00
_cell.angle_gamma   90.00
#
_symmetry.space_group_name_H-M   'P 1'
#
loop_
_entity.id
_entity.type
_entity.pdbx_description
1 polymer ?
#
loop_
_entity_poly.entity_id
_entity_poly.type
_entity_poly.pdbx_seq_one_letter_code
_entity_poly.pdbx_strand_id
1 'polypeptide(L)'
;MTESQKTVLKYLCKFVKELETNMIGTFLRFMTASDIIFTSKIEVTFVHLEGLSSHPVAHTCSGVLELPDDYQSYPDFRCQFMEILRSTVFV
;
A
#
# COMPACT_ATOMS: atom_id res chain seq x y z
N MET A 1 -6.11 -3.83 -16.32
CA MET A 1 -6.24 -2.71 -15.37
C MET A 1 -7.39 -1.80 -15.78
N THR A 2 -8.34 -1.57 -14.89
CA THR A 2 -9.45 -0.61 -15.06
C THR A 2 -8.98 0.84 -14.84
N GLU A 3 -9.83 1.84 -15.13
CA GLU A 3 -9.51 3.25 -14.85
C GLU A 3 -9.36 3.53 -13.34
N SER A 4 -10.17 2.89 -12.51
CA SER A 4 -10.04 2.97 -11.04
C SER A 4 -8.70 2.40 -10.58
N GLN A 5 -8.30 1.23 -11.08
CA GLN A 5 -7.00 0.62 -10.76
C GLN A 5 -5.81 1.48 -11.20
N LYS A 6 -5.89 2.10 -12.38
CA LYS A 6 -4.87 3.08 -12.82
C LYS A 6 -4.80 4.29 -11.89
N THR A 7 -5.95 4.76 -11.42
CA THR A 7 -6.04 5.90 -10.50
C THR A 7 -5.45 5.57 -9.15
N VAL A 8 -5.80 4.42 -8.57
CA VAL A 8 -5.22 3.96 -7.30
C VAL A 8 -3.73 3.69 -7.42
N LEU A 9 -3.25 3.14 -8.55
CA LEU A 9 -1.81 3.00 -8.78
C LEU A 9 -1.09 4.35 -8.79
N LYS A 10 -1.70 5.38 -9.40
CA LYS A 10 -1.17 6.75 -9.36
C LYS A 10 -1.14 7.29 -7.93
N TYR A 11 -2.16 6.98 -7.12
CA TYR A 11 -2.18 7.35 -5.69
C TYR A 11 -1.05 6.68 -4.92
N LEU A 12 -0.82 5.37 -5.09
CA LEU A 12 0.30 4.67 -4.49
C LEU A 12 1.65 5.31 -4.88
N CYS A 13 1.88 5.51 -6.18
CA CYS A 13 3.11 6.13 -6.67
C CYS A 13 3.32 7.54 -6.13
N LYS A 14 2.24 8.34 -6.03
CA LYS A 14 2.28 9.69 -5.44
C LYS A 14 2.59 9.61 -3.95
N PHE A 15 1.91 8.73 -3.23
CA PHE A 15 2.08 8.50 -1.80
C PHE A 15 3.53 8.15 -1.46
N VAL A 16 4.11 7.15 -2.13
CA VAL A 16 5.50 6.73 -1.89
C VAL A 16 6.49 7.86 -2.16
N LYS A 17 6.24 8.70 -3.18
CA LYS A 17 7.08 9.88 -3.48
C LYS A 17 6.96 11.00 -2.44
N GLU A 18 5.81 11.13 -1.80
CA GLU A 18 5.52 12.14 -0.78
C GLU A 18 5.80 11.66 0.65
N LEU A 19 6.21 10.39 0.84
CA LEU A 19 6.57 9.85 2.14
C LEU A 19 7.80 10.57 2.70
N GLU A 20 7.73 10.95 3.96
CA GLU A 20 8.87 11.46 4.71
C GLU A 20 9.93 10.35 4.86
N THR A 21 11.21 10.71 4.89
CA THR A 21 12.33 9.74 4.93
C THR A 21 12.24 8.74 6.08
N ASN A 22 11.78 9.18 7.25
CA ASN A 22 11.53 8.32 8.43
C ASN A 22 10.40 7.30 8.21
N MET A 23 9.45 7.60 7.33
CA MET A 23 8.31 6.72 7.02
C MET A 23 8.61 5.74 5.88
N ILE A 24 9.62 6.00 5.05
CA ILE A 24 10.05 5.07 3.97
C ILE A 24 10.49 3.73 4.57
N GLY A 25 11.25 3.73 5.67
CA GLY A 25 11.66 2.50 6.34
C GLY A 25 10.47 1.70 6.89
N THR A 26 9.45 2.39 7.40
CA THR A 26 8.21 1.76 7.86
C THR A 26 7.41 1.17 6.70
N PHE A 27 7.36 1.86 5.56
CA PHE A 27 6.75 1.35 4.34
C PHE A 27 7.47 0.09 3.83
N LEU A 28 8.81 0.08 3.83
CA LEU A 28 9.57 -1.11 3.46
C LEU A 28 9.28 -2.27 4.41
N ARG A 29 9.28 -2.03 5.73
CA ARG A 29 8.91 -3.05 6.72
C ARG A 29 7.49 -3.57 6.54
N PHE A 30 6.53 -2.71 6.20
CA PHE A 30 5.19 -3.15 5.86
C PHE A 30 5.20 -4.10 4.67
N MET A 31 5.96 -3.75 3.62
CA MET A 31 6.01 -4.53 2.38
C MET A 31 6.82 -5.83 2.47
N THR A 32 7.86 -5.87 3.30
CA THR A 32 8.87 -6.95 3.27
C THR A 32 9.11 -7.61 4.63
N ALA A 33 8.42 -7.17 5.69
CA ALA A 33 8.72 -7.48 7.08
C ALA A 33 10.17 -7.14 7.51
N SER A 34 10.91 -6.37 6.70
CA SER A 34 12.31 -6.04 6.90
C SER A 34 12.60 -4.59 6.50
N ASP A 35 13.61 -3.99 7.09
CA ASP A 35 14.18 -2.72 6.64
C ASP A 35 15.21 -2.90 5.50
N ILE A 36 15.51 -4.15 5.12
CA ILE A 36 16.42 -4.50 4.02
C ILE A 36 15.63 -4.74 2.74
N ILE A 37 16.06 -4.11 1.64
CA ILE A 37 15.50 -4.34 0.30
C ILE A 37 16.12 -5.62 -0.28
N PHE A 38 15.42 -6.75 -0.14
CA PHE A 38 15.84 -8.03 -0.72
C PHE A 38 15.02 -8.43 -1.96
N THR A 39 13.91 -7.75 -2.25
CA THR A 39 13.12 -7.93 -3.47
C THR A 39 13.44 -6.86 -4.50
N SER A 40 13.53 -7.25 -5.78
CA SER A 40 13.74 -6.33 -6.91
C SER A 40 12.45 -5.68 -7.39
N LYS A 41 11.29 -6.20 -6.97
CA LYS A 41 9.97 -5.70 -7.37
C LYS A 41 8.93 -5.90 -6.27
N ILE A 42 8.00 -4.97 -6.20
CA ILE A 42 6.73 -5.12 -5.47
C ILE A 42 5.66 -5.27 -6.56
N GLU A 43 4.95 -6.39 -6.54
CA GLU A 43 3.83 -6.63 -7.43
C GLU A 43 2.56 -6.03 -6.80
N VAL A 44 1.78 -5.28 -7.57
CA VAL A 44 0.52 -4.69 -7.08
C VAL A 44 -0.64 -5.46 -7.69
N THR A 45 -1.46 -6.04 -6.82
CA THR A 45 -2.71 -6.71 -7.20
C THR A 45 -3.88 -5.88 -6.70
N PHE A 46 -4.94 -5.79 -7.51
CA PHE A 46 -6.13 -5.02 -7.15
C PHE A 46 -7.24 -5.95 -6.73
N VAL A 47 -7.91 -5.61 -5.63
CA VAL A 47 -9.04 -6.36 -5.11
C VAL A 47 -10.27 -5.47 -5.09
N HIS A 48 -11.39 -6.01 -5.57
CA HIS A 48 -12.69 -5.38 -5.41
C HIS A 48 -13.35 -5.99 -4.17
N LEU A 49 -13.19 -5.33 -3.03
CA LEU A 49 -13.72 -5.81 -1.76
C LEU A 49 -15.07 -5.15 -1.48
N GLU A 50 -16.17 -5.89 -1.63
CA GLU A 50 -17.46 -5.49 -1.11
C GLU A 50 -17.48 -5.74 0.42
N GLY A 51 -17.33 -4.69 1.24
CA GLY A 51 -17.50 -4.77 2.70
C GLY A 51 -16.43 -4.10 3.56
N LEU A 52 -16.51 -4.32 4.88
CA LEU A 52 -15.84 -3.59 5.98
C LEU A 52 -14.30 -3.75 6.10
N SER A 53 -13.62 -4.39 5.15
CA SER A 53 -12.17 -4.65 5.23
C SER A 53 -11.40 -4.24 3.97
N SER A 54 -11.64 -3.03 3.48
CA SER A 54 -10.95 -2.42 2.33
C SER A 54 -9.60 -1.81 2.74
N HIS A 55 -8.68 -2.58 3.31
CA HIS A 55 -7.34 -2.10 3.69
C HIS A 55 -6.26 -2.70 2.77
N PRO A 56 -5.17 -1.95 2.48
CA PRO A 56 -3.98 -2.49 1.86
C PRO A 56 -3.41 -3.68 2.65
N VAL A 57 -3.10 -4.78 1.95
CA VAL A 57 -2.50 -5.99 2.55
C VAL A 57 -1.18 -6.29 1.86
N ALA A 58 -0.11 -6.43 2.64
CA ALA A 58 1.20 -6.79 2.14
C ALA A 58 1.49 -8.28 2.39
N HIS A 59 1.66 -9.02 1.30
CA HIS A 59 2.11 -10.41 1.33
C HIS A 59 3.64 -10.44 1.28
N THR A 60 4.26 -10.36 2.44
CA THR A 60 5.70 -10.15 2.60
C THR A 60 6.56 -11.26 1.97
N CYS A 61 6.11 -12.52 2.03
CA CYS A 61 6.82 -13.65 1.43
C CYS A 61 6.77 -13.67 -0.11
N SER A 62 5.70 -13.14 -0.71
CA SER A 62 5.52 -13.12 -2.17
C SER A 62 5.87 -11.77 -2.80
N GLY A 63 6.06 -10.72 -1.99
CA GLY A 63 6.33 -9.36 -2.47
C GLY A 63 5.13 -8.73 -3.18
N VAL A 64 3.91 -9.10 -2.76
CA VAL A 64 2.66 -8.61 -3.36
C VAL A 64 1.98 -7.61 -2.43
N LEU A 65 1.53 -6.48 -2.98
CA LEU A 65 0.66 -5.51 -2.34
C LEU A 65 -0.76 -5.64 -2.92
N GLU A 66 -1.70 -6.12 -2.13
CA GLU A 66 -3.11 -6.08 -2.46
C GLU A 66 -3.69 -4.70 -2.12
N LEU A 67 -4.29 -4.05 -3.11
CA LEU A 67 -4.91 -2.74 -2.98
C LEU A 67 -6.39 -2.75 -3.36
N PRO A 68 -7.27 -2.19 -2.52
CA PRO A 68 -8.62 -1.84 -2.93
C PRO A 68 -8.62 -0.90 -4.14
N ASP A 69 -9.53 -1.10 -5.08
CA ASP A 69 -9.65 -0.24 -6.27
C ASP A 69 -10.80 0.79 -6.22
N ASP A 70 -11.43 0.95 -5.06
CA ASP A 70 -12.66 1.73 -4.82
C ASP A 70 -12.44 3.08 -4.10
N TYR A 71 -11.19 3.51 -3.94
CA TYR A 71 -10.87 4.81 -3.32
C TYR A 71 -11.50 5.99 -4.09
N GLN A 72 -12.27 6.80 -3.37
CA GLN A 72 -12.93 7.99 -3.93
C GLN A 72 -11.95 9.12 -4.23
N SER A 73 -10.86 9.23 -3.45
CA SER A 73 -9.88 10.30 -3.59
C SER A 73 -8.50 9.94 -3.06
N TYR A 74 -7.49 10.73 -3.46
CA TYR A 74 -6.12 10.58 -2.94
C TYR A 74 -6.00 10.83 -1.42
N PRO A 75 -6.65 11.85 -0.83
CA PRO A 75 -6.69 12.03 0.62
C PRO A 75 -7.19 10.80 1.37
N ASP A 76 -8.26 10.17 0.89
CA ASP A 76 -8.83 8.97 1.53
C ASP A 76 -7.81 7.82 1.52
N PHE A 77 -7.22 7.55 0.34
CA PHE A 77 -6.14 6.59 0.19
C PHE A 77 -4.98 6.88 1.16
N ARG A 78 -4.51 8.13 1.22
CA ARG A 78 -3.37 8.52 2.05
C ARG A 78 -3.66 8.38 3.54
N CYS A 79 -4.84 8.80 3.99
CA CYS A 79 -5.24 8.70 5.39
C CYS A 79 -5.23 7.24 5.85
N GLN A 80 -5.87 6.36 5.09
CA GLN A 80 -5.94 4.94 5.42
C GLN A 80 -4.56 4.27 5.38
N PHE A 81 -3.76 4.52 4.34
CA PHE A 81 -2.42 3.94 4.24
C PHE A 81 -1.52 4.42 5.40
N MET A 82 -1.60 5.70 5.78
CA MET A 82 -0.85 6.23 6.92
C MET A 82 -1.27 5.62 8.26
N GLU A 83 -2.55 5.31 8.43
CA GLU A 83 -3.05 4.64 9.63
C GLU A 83 -2.40 3.26 9.78
N ILE A 84 -2.30 2.50 8.69
CA ILE A 84 -1.63 1.20 8.65
C ILE A 84 -0.14 1.33 8.98
N LEU A 85 0.57 2.28 8.36
CA LEU A 85 1.99 2.49 8.64
C LEU A 85 2.25 2.90 10.10
N ARG A 86 1.31 3.63 10.72
CA ARG A 86 1.41 4.05 12.13
C ARG A 86 1.06 2.94 13.13
N SER A 87 0.31 1.92 12.72
CA SER A 87 -0.19 0.88 13.61
C SER A 87 0.92 -0.02 14.20
N THR A 88 2.14 -0.02 13.67
CA THR A 88 3.33 -0.84 14.08
C THR A 88 3.15 -2.36 14.10
N VAL A 89 1.92 -2.85 14.02
CA VAL A 89 1.51 -4.24 13.87
C VAL A 89 0.96 -4.38 12.45
N PHE A 90 1.65 -5.15 11.64
CA PHE A 90 1.22 -5.53 10.30
C PHE A 90 0.63 -6.94 10.44
N VAL A 91 -0.68 -7.10 10.20
CA VAL A 91 -1.40 -8.39 10.32
C VAL A 91 -1.68 -8.92 8.93
#